data_AF-A0A318QKU1-F1
#
_entry.id   AF-A0A318QKU1-F1
#
_cell.length_a   1.000
_cell.length_b   1.000
_cell.length_c   1.000
_cell.angle_alpha   90.00
_cell.angle_beta   90.00
_cell.angle_gamma   90.00
#
_symmetry.space_group_name_H-M   'P 1'
#
loop_
_entity.id
_entity.type
_entity.pdbx_description
1 polymer ?
#
loop_
_entity_poly.entity_id
_entity_poly.type
_entity_poly.pdbx_seq_one_letter_code
_entity_poly.pdbx_strand_id
1 'polypeptide(L)'
;MAQEAEMEAIASLRSDPAWASLIQSDTGDGTIAAKNIRALLKTSFPETKFSVRKLHYGTLKVTWEAGPTRDAVCAVTSRFASGTYDAHTDCHGSCLTPWMRVFGHADHIFLSRG
;
A
#
# COMPACT_ATOMS: atom_id res chain seq x y z
N MET A 1 22.21 11.94 -9.56
CA MET A 1 22.25 10.46 -9.57
C MET A 1 21.11 9.84 -8.76
N ALA A 2 20.85 10.22 -7.49
CA ALA A 2 19.76 9.61 -6.71
C ALA A 2 18.32 9.95 -7.20
N GLN A 3 18.05 11.19 -7.62
CA GLN A 3 16.72 11.60 -8.10
C GLN A 3 16.33 10.97 -9.45
N GLU A 4 17.30 10.74 -10.34
CA GLU A 4 17.03 10.23 -11.68
C GLU A 4 16.60 8.76 -11.64
N ALA A 5 17.27 7.95 -10.80
CA ALA A 5 16.87 6.56 -10.55
C ALA A 5 15.47 6.47 -9.90
N GLU A 6 15.12 7.42 -9.02
CA GLU A 6 13.77 7.48 -8.42
C GLU A 6 12.70 7.77 -9.49
N MET A 7 12.97 8.73 -10.38
CA MET A 7 12.06 9.09 -11.47
C MET A 7 11.89 7.96 -12.49
N GLU A 8 12.96 7.24 -12.83
CA GLU A 8 12.90 6.09 -13.74
C GLU A 8 12.08 4.95 -13.13
N ALA A 9 12.27 4.66 -11.84
CA ALA A 9 11.44 3.69 -11.13
C ALA A 9 9.96 4.09 -11.14
N ILE A 10 9.65 5.38 -10.93
CA ILE A 10 8.28 5.89 -11.04
C ILE A 10 7.73 5.69 -12.46
N ALA A 11 8.49 6.04 -13.49
CA ALA A 11 8.08 5.89 -14.88
C ALA A 11 7.79 4.42 -15.24
N SER A 12 8.68 3.51 -14.82
CA SER A 12 8.51 2.07 -15.01
C SER A 12 7.21 1.59 -14.36
N LEU A 13 6.94 1.98 -13.11
CA LEU A 13 5.73 1.60 -12.39
C LEU A 13 4.45 2.12 -13.04
N ARG A 14 4.48 3.33 -13.61
CA ARG A 14 3.34 3.90 -14.33
C ARG A 14 3.07 3.18 -15.65
N SER A 15 4.12 2.70 -16.32
CA SER A 15 4.05 1.99 -17.60
C SER A 15 3.78 0.48 -17.48
N ASP A 16 3.94 -0.09 -16.28
CA ASP A 16 3.81 -1.52 -16.06
C ASP A 16 2.34 -1.96 -16.17
N PRO A 17 1.99 -2.84 -17.13
CA PRO A 17 0.61 -3.30 -17.33
C PRO A 17 0.09 -4.10 -16.14
N ALA A 18 0.96 -4.68 -15.30
CA ALA A 18 0.54 -5.38 -14.09
C ALA A 18 -0.19 -4.44 -13.10
N TRP A 19 0.16 -3.15 -13.10
CA TRP A 19 -0.40 -2.13 -12.21
C TRP A 19 -1.37 -1.18 -12.92
N ALA A 20 -1.72 -1.43 -14.18
CA ALA A 20 -2.65 -0.60 -14.96
C ALA A 20 -4.06 -0.53 -14.35
N SER A 21 -4.43 -1.51 -13.52
CA SER A 21 -5.69 -1.52 -12.77
C SER A 21 -5.69 -0.63 -11.52
N LEU A 22 -4.51 -0.15 -11.10
CA LEU A 22 -4.35 0.70 -9.93
C LEU A 22 -4.48 2.18 -10.30
N ILE A 23 -5.03 2.95 -9.37
CA ILE A 23 -5.19 4.39 -9.50
C ILE A 23 -3.83 5.05 -9.22
N GLN A 24 -3.34 5.80 -10.21
CA GLN A 24 -2.12 6.57 -10.13
C GLN A 24 -2.44 8.03 -9.75
N SER A 25 -1.62 8.65 -8.90
CA SER A 25 -1.76 10.05 -8.50
C SER A 25 -0.42 10.66 -8.12
N ASP A 26 -0.36 11.98 -8.13
CA ASP A 26 0.86 12.75 -7.84
C ASP A 26 0.94 13.17 -6.35
N THR A 27 -0.18 13.14 -5.62
CA THR A 27 -0.26 13.57 -4.21
C THR A 27 0.01 12.42 -3.23
N GLY A 28 -0.15 11.16 -3.67
CA GLY A 28 0.17 10.00 -2.85
C GLY A 28 -0.72 9.81 -1.61
N ASP A 29 -2.00 10.18 -1.67
CA ASP A 29 -2.92 10.16 -0.52
C ASP A 29 -3.30 8.74 -0.05
N GLY A 30 -3.53 8.59 1.26
CA GLY A 30 -4.04 7.34 1.86
C GLY A 30 -5.41 6.90 1.33
N THR A 31 -6.21 7.80 0.76
CA THR A 31 -7.46 7.45 0.07
C THR A 31 -7.19 6.63 -1.20
N ILE A 32 -6.09 6.92 -1.90
CA ILE A 32 -5.68 6.24 -3.13
C ILE A 32 -5.07 4.89 -2.77
N ALA A 33 -4.21 4.88 -1.76
CA ALA A 33 -3.69 3.64 -1.17
C ALA A 33 -4.83 2.69 -0.79
N ALA A 34 -5.88 3.17 -0.13
CA ALA A 34 -7.04 2.35 0.24
C ALA A 34 -7.75 1.71 -0.96
N LYS A 35 -7.95 2.47 -2.05
CA LYS A 35 -8.56 1.95 -3.28
C LYS A 35 -7.67 0.92 -3.97
N ASN A 36 -6.37 1.18 -4.03
CA ASN A 36 -5.38 0.30 -4.65
C ASN A 36 -5.19 -1.00 -3.86
N ILE A 37 -5.10 -0.91 -2.53
CA ILE A 37 -5.09 -2.08 -1.64
C ILE A 37 -6.33 -2.93 -1.88
N ARG A 38 -7.51 -2.32 -1.96
CA ARG A 38 -8.76 -3.05 -2.24
C ARG A 38 -8.74 -3.75 -3.60
N ALA A 39 -8.22 -3.09 -4.63
CA ALA A 39 -8.09 -3.67 -5.97
C ALA A 39 -7.14 -4.88 -5.97
N LEU A 40 -5.94 -4.74 -5.38
CA LEU A 40 -4.96 -5.82 -5.29
C LEU A 40 -5.47 -7.02 -4.50
N LEU A 41 -6.11 -6.77 -3.36
CA LEU A 41 -6.68 -7.83 -2.53
C LEU A 41 -7.80 -8.56 -3.27
N LYS A 42 -8.64 -7.85 -4.03
CA LYS A 42 -9.68 -8.46 -4.85
C LYS A 42 -9.12 -9.27 -6.01
N THR A 43 -8.04 -8.82 -6.65
CA THR A 43 -7.36 -9.57 -7.72
C THR A 43 -6.67 -10.82 -7.18
N SER A 44 -6.05 -10.72 -6.00
CA SER A 44 -5.34 -11.85 -5.37
C SER A 44 -6.30 -12.85 -4.73
N PHE A 45 -7.40 -12.36 -4.15
CA PHE A 45 -8.37 -13.15 -3.40
C PHE A 45 -9.81 -12.76 -3.82
N PRO A 46 -10.24 -13.19 -5.02
CA PRO A 46 -11.55 -12.81 -5.57
C PRO A 46 -12.73 -13.34 -4.77
N GLU A 47 -12.55 -14.42 -4.02
CA GLU A 47 -13.58 -15.05 -3.19
C GLU A 47 -13.80 -14.35 -1.84
N THR A 48 -12.85 -13.53 -1.40
CA THR A 48 -12.90 -12.86 -0.09
C THR A 48 -13.37 -11.41 -0.22
N LYS A 49 -14.31 -11.01 0.64
CA LYS A 49 -14.78 -9.61 0.72
C LYS A 49 -13.88 -8.81 1.66
N PHE A 50 -13.08 -7.90 1.08
CA PHE A 50 -12.29 -6.94 1.85
C PHE A 50 -13.03 -5.63 2.05
N SER A 51 -13.04 -5.16 3.28
CA SER A 51 -13.48 -3.83 3.69
C SER A 51 -12.26 -3.01 4.09
N VAL A 52 -11.94 -1.98 3.29
CA VAL A 52 -10.83 -1.07 3.55
C VAL A 52 -11.43 0.28 3.94
N ARG A 53 -11.16 0.73 5.17
CA ARG A 53 -11.61 2.01 5.70
C ARG A 53 -10.43 2.87 6.12
N LYS A 54 -10.46 4.14 5.73
CA LYS A 54 -9.57 5.15 6.28
C LYS A 54 -10.09 5.56 7.66
N LEU A 55 -9.21 5.56 8.66
CA LEU A 55 -9.46 6.08 10.00
C LEU A 55 -8.98 7.55 10.05
N HIS A 56 -8.25 7.91 11.10
CA HIS A 56 -7.67 9.24 11.30
C HIS A 56 -6.16 9.23 11.02
N TYR A 57 -5.59 10.41 10.72
CA TYR A 57 -4.13 10.61 10.58
C TYR A 57 -3.43 9.62 9.65
N GLY A 58 -3.94 9.45 8.41
CA GLY A 58 -3.28 8.57 7.44
C GLY A 58 -3.39 7.06 7.74
N THR A 59 -4.14 6.66 8.76
CA THR A 59 -4.30 5.25 9.13
C THR A 59 -5.36 4.55 8.28
N LEU A 60 -5.06 3.34 7.80
CA LEU A 60 -5.99 2.46 7.12
C LEU A 60 -6.31 1.23 7.97
N LYS A 61 -7.57 0.80 7.96
CA LYS A 61 -8.03 -0.45 8.55
C LYS A 61 -8.60 -1.34 7.47
N VAL A 62 -7.99 -2.52 7.32
CA VAL A 62 -8.44 -3.57 6.41
C VAL A 62 -9.06 -4.68 7.24
N THR A 63 -10.33 -4.97 6.97
CA THR A 63 -11.07 -6.06 7.60
C THR A 63 -11.64 -7.01 6.56
N TRP A 64 -11.57 -8.31 6.83
CA TRP A 64 -12.18 -9.35 6.00
C TRP A 64 -12.67 -10.50 6.87
N GLU A 65 -13.68 -11.20 6.39
CA GLU A 65 -14.27 -12.39 7.01
C GLU A 65 -13.98 -13.59 6.10
N ALA A 66 -13.63 -14.74 6.68
CA ALA A 66 -13.39 -16.01 5.99
C ALA A 66 -12.55 -15.90 4.69
N GLY A 67 -11.24 -16.16 4.79
CA GLY A 67 -10.35 -16.03 3.63
C GLY A 67 -8.87 -16.20 3.99
N PRO A 68 -7.95 -15.53 3.27
CA PRO A 68 -6.53 -15.69 3.43
C PRO A 68 -6.05 -15.32 4.84
N THR A 69 -4.88 -15.85 5.19
CA THR A 69 -4.23 -15.54 6.47
C THR A 69 -3.85 -14.07 6.54
N ARG A 70 -3.79 -13.54 7.78
CA ARG A 70 -3.33 -12.17 8.03
C ARG A 70 -1.98 -11.89 7.39
N ASP A 71 -1.10 -12.88 7.36
CA ASP A 71 0.24 -12.77 6.78
C ASP A 71 0.19 -12.55 5.27
N ALA A 72 -0.64 -13.31 4.54
CA ALA A 72 -0.82 -13.14 3.10
C ALA A 72 -1.38 -11.74 2.76
N VAL A 73 -2.33 -11.24 3.56
CA VAL A 73 -2.85 -9.87 3.41
C VAL A 73 -1.75 -8.84 3.74
N CYS A 74 -0.96 -9.09 4.78
CA CYS A 74 0.16 -8.24 5.19
C CYS A 74 1.23 -8.12 4.09
N ALA A 75 1.56 -9.22 3.41
CA ALA A 75 2.50 -9.22 2.29
C ALA A 75 2.04 -8.31 1.13
N VAL A 76 0.73 -8.20 0.89
CA VAL A 76 0.16 -7.29 -0.11
C VAL A 76 0.13 -5.84 0.39
N THR A 77 -0.36 -5.63 1.62
CA THR A 77 -0.57 -4.27 2.16
C THR A 77 0.71 -3.59 2.62
N SER A 78 1.74 -4.34 3.02
CA SER A 78 3.02 -3.80 3.50
C SER A 78 3.72 -2.92 2.46
N ARG A 79 3.49 -3.15 1.17
CA ARG A 79 4.01 -2.31 0.07
C ARG A 79 3.49 -0.86 0.12
N PHE A 80 2.34 -0.64 0.77
CA PHE A 80 1.71 0.67 0.93
C PHE A 80 1.98 1.28 2.31
N ALA A 81 2.56 0.53 3.24
CA ALA A 81 2.88 1.01 4.58
C ALA A 81 4.18 1.81 4.53
N SER A 82 4.12 3.13 4.73
CA SER A 82 5.31 4.01 4.79
C SER A 82 6.08 3.86 6.12
N GLY A 83 5.43 3.32 7.15
CA GLY A 83 6.05 3.04 8.43
C GLY A 83 6.96 1.81 8.37
N THR A 84 8.26 2.05 8.29
CA THR A 84 9.29 1.03 8.51
C THR A 84 9.93 1.27 9.88
N TYR A 85 9.81 0.30 10.78
CA TYR A 85 10.50 0.34 12.08
C TYR A 85 11.84 -0.36 11.93
N ASP A 86 12.93 0.41 11.93
CA ASP A 86 14.29 -0.14 11.99
C ASP A 86 14.72 -0.24 13.46
N ALA A 87 14.70 -1.47 13.98
CA ALA A 87 15.10 -1.77 15.35
C ALA A 87 16.60 -1.56 15.61
N HIS A 88 17.43 -1.47 14.56
CA HIS A 88 18.87 -1.27 14.70
C HIS A 88 19.25 0.20 14.90
N THR A 89 18.49 1.12 14.31
CA THR A 89 18.75 2.56 14.41
C THR A 89 17.83 3.29 15.40
N ASP A 90 16.82 2.63 15.97
CA ASP A 90 15.79 3.24 16.85
C ASP A 90 15.19 4.53 16.25
N CYS A 91 15.12 4.56 14.92
CA CYS A 91 14.65 5.69 14.15
C CYS A 91 13.30 5.35 13.53
N HIS A 92 12.27 6.14 13.84
CA HIS A 92 11.03 6.14 13.06
C HIS A 92 11.25 6.95 11.78
N GLY A 93 11.49 6.27 10.66
CA GLY A 93 11.58 6.87 9.33
C GLY A 93 10.31 6.65 8.51
N SER A 94 9.92 7.65 7.73
CA SER A 94 8.96 7.49 6.62
C SER A 94 9.71 7.49 5.29
N CYS A 95 10.13 6.31 4.84
CA CYS A 95 10.78 6.19 3.54
C CYS A 95 9.71 6.07 2.44
N LEU A 96 9.35 7.21 1.85
CA LEU A 96 8.47 7.23 0.67
C LEU A 96 9.20 6.61 -0.52
N THR A 97 8.75 5.42 -0.91
CA THR A 97 9.25 4.76 -2.12
C THR A 97 8.61 5.35 -3.39
N PRO A 98 9.23 5.19 -4.57
CA PRO A 98 8.61 5.46 -5.87
C PRO A 98 7.17 4.92 -5.99
N TRP A 99 6.94 3.72 -5.45
CA TRP A 99 5.63 3.08 -5.41
C TRP A 99 4.60 3.90 -4.63
N MET A 100 4.96 4.33 -3.43
CA MET A 100 4.12 5.12 -2.54
C MET A 100 3.76 6.48 -3.13
N ARG A 101 4.66 7.08 -3.92
CA ARG A 101 4.39 8.32 -4.64
C ARG A 101 3.34 8.13 -5.74
N VAL A 102 3.40 7.01 -6.48
CA VAL A 102 2.49 6.74 -7.61
C VAL A 102 1.13 6.22 -7.15
N PHE A 103 1.11 5.24 -6.25
CA PHE A 103 -0.08 4.49 -5.87
C PHE A 103 -0.65 4.89 -4.50
N GLY A 104 -0.02 5.84 -3.81
CA GLY A 104 -0.36 6.29 -2.47
C GLY A 104 0.25 5.44 -1.36
N HIS A 105 0.24 5.99 -0.15
CA HIS A 105 0.74 5.33 1.05
C HIS A 105 -0.17 5.56 2.26
N ALA A 106 0.07 4.77 3.30
CA ALA A 106 -0.54 4.94 4.61
C ALA A 106 0.55 4.78 5.68
N ASP A 107 0.48 5.63 6.71
CA ASP A 107 1.44 5.59 7.82
C ASP A 107 1.29 4.30 8.62
N HIS A 108 0.04 3.91 8.86
CA HIS A 108 -0.29 2.70 9.60
C HIS A 108 -1.41 1.93 8.90
N ILE A 109 -1.23 0.61 8.81
CA ILE A 109 -2.23 -0.30 8.25
C ILE A 109 -2.59 -1.35 9.30
N PHE A 110 -3.81 -1.29 9.80
CA PHE A 110 -4.36 -2.28 10.72
C PHE A 110 -5.07 -3.38 9.93
N LEU A 111 -4.64 -4.62 10.15
CA LEU A 111 -5.25 -5.81 9.58
C LEU A 111 -6.04 -6.53 10.68
N SER A 112 -7.34 -6.72 10.46
CA SER A 112 -8.22 -7.42 11.40
C SER A 112 -9.07 -8.43 10.65
N ARG A 113 -8.98 -9.70 11.07
CA ARG A 113 -9.78 -10.79 10.52
C ARG A 113 -10.98 -11.02 11.44
N GLY A 114 -12.18 -10.95 10.87
CA GLY A 114 -13.47 -11.25 11.53
C GLY A 114 -13.85 -12.71 11.43
#